data_AF-A0A3B8UIG8-F1
#
_entry.id   AF-A0A3B8UIG8-F1
#
_cell.length_a   1.000
_cell.length_b   1.000
_cell.length_c   1.000
_cell.angle_alpha   90.00
_cell.angle_beta   90.00
_cell.angle_gamma   90.00
#
_symmetry.space_group_name_H-M   'P 1'
#
loop_
_entity.id
_entity.type
_entity.pdbx_description
1 polymer ?
#
loop_
_entity_poly.entity_id
_entity_poly.type
_entity_poly.pdbx_seq_one_letter_code
_entity_poly.pdbx_strand_id
1 'polypeptide(L)'
;MKKTITLSLAALFFAASPLLAEEITQSKESEQVNQTNLSLSKNFVEFVKSQYLSGHYKEFLQQMENDYQQAKKDQGLQGLIEMRKEDAAIASSHASTADHWQQVAQSWTQERNKELLQLIDSKDQSILAEKIRSVTQPLDPSAEKTLAYFAHLRSLTPGEGKNADENLLIENDLELEYKQIHFDSLSSLERWTPDAQEKRLALRLEAADKLLAASQKFEDKDLKAKVETLSRFLDAYYIRQIDLKDLHRLAMGALTPTGDLEKKAAAILSAYEGKFSELTKEILQQTQSE
;
A
#
# COMPACT_ATOMS: atom_id res chain seq x y z
N MET A 1 2.05 31.33 3.93
CA MET A 1 2.45 30.05 3.30
C MET A 1 1.42 29.02 3.69
N LYS A 2 0.69 28.45 2.72
CA LYS A 2 -0.30 27.40 2.97
C LYS A 2 0.48 26.12 3.26
N LYS A 3 0.38 25.59 4.48
CA LYS A 3 0.98 24.31 4.88
C LYS A 3 0.18 23.21 4.20
N THR A 4 0.83 22.43 3.34
CA THR A 4 0.20 21.35 2.57
C THR A 4 0.11 20.13 3.50
N ILE A 5 -1.00 20.02 4.22
CA ILE A 5 -1.34 18.88 5.08
C ILE A 5 -1.93 17.80 4.16
N THR A 6 -1.09 16.99 3.52
CA THR A 6 -1.58 15.91 2.63
C THR A 6 -1.13 14.52 3.04
N LEU A 7 -0.01 14.38 3.76
CA LEU A 7 0.59 13.06 4.04
C LEU A 7 0.09 12.40 5.33
N SER A 8 -0.27 13.16 6.36
CA SER A 8 -0.71 12.59 7.66
C SER A 8 -2.12 12.00 7.61
N LEU A 9 -2.94 12.43 6.64
CA LEU A 9 -4.19 11.77 6.29
C LEU A 9 -3.93 10.41 5.64
N ALA A 10 -2.86 10.28 4.84
CA ALA A 10 -2.51 9.01 4.22
C ALA A 10 -2.15 7.96 5.30
N ALA A 11 -1.54 8.33 6.44
CA ALA A 11 -1.27 7.45 7.59
C ALA A 11 -2.54 6.76 8.17
N LEU A 12 -3.65 7.48 8.25
CA LEU A 12 -4.96 6.93 8.65
C LEU A 12 -5.54 5.98 7.59
N PHE A 13 -5.22 6.22 6.33
CA PHE A 13 -5.69 5.42 5.21
C PHE A 13 -4.78 4.23 4.88
N PHE A 14 -3.49 4.24 5.25
CA PHE A 14 -2.55 3.14 5.00
C PHE A 14 -2.92 1.84 5.74
N ALA A 15 -3.72 1.89 6.80
CA ALA A 15 -4.30 0.70 7.44
C ALA A 15 -5.43 0.04 6.63
N ALA A 16 -6.01 0.75 5.63
CA ALA A 16 -7.13 0.27 4.82
C ALA A 16 -6.90 0.30 3.29
N SER A 17 -6.00 1.14 2.77
CA SER A 17 -5.62 1.30 1.35
C SER A 17 -4.39 2.23 1.22
N PRO A 18 -3.27 1.81 0.61
CA PRO A 18 -2.10 2.67 0.38
C PRO A 18 -2.27 3.80 -0.65
N LEU A 19 -3.48 4.08 -1.12
CA LEU A 19 -3.73 4.77 -2.40
C LEU A 19 -4.31 6.18 -2.29
N LEU A 20 -4.52 6.73 -1.09
CA LEU A 20 -5.10 8.08 -0.93
C LEU A 20 -4.13 9.26 -1.18
N ALA A 21 -2.93 8.99 -1.70
CA ALA A 21 -2.04 10.04 -2.20
C ALA A 21 -2.40 10.56 -3.60
N GLU A 22 -3.48 10.06 -4.23
CA GLU A 22 -3.76 10.28 -5.67
C GLU A 22 -4.71 11.44 -6.05
N GLU A 23 -5.28 12.23 -5.13
CA GLU A 23 -6.19 13.32 -5.52
C GLU A 23 -5.83 14.71 -4.96
N ILE A 24 -4.87 15.41 -5.59
CA ILE A 24 -4.96 16.87 -5.78
C ILE A 24 -4.41 17.26 -7.16
N THR A 25 -4.97 16.72 -8.24
CA THR A 25 -4.96 17.45 -9.52
C THR A 25 -6.15 17.03 -10.36
N GLN A 26 -7.20 17.85 -10.35
CA GLN A 26 -8.21 17.82 -11.40
C GLN A 26 -7.52 18.11 -12.73
N SER A 27 -7.39 17.08 -13.56
CA SER A 27 -7.10 17.24 -14.99
C SER A 27 -8.24 16.61 -15.77
N LYS A 28 -8.98 17.48 -16.46
CA LYS A 28 -9.99 17.11 -17.45
C LYS A 28 -9.35 16.38 -18.62
N GLU A 29 -10.08 15.37 -19.10
CA GLU A 29 -10.06 14.73 -20.43
C GLU A 29 -8.73 14.16 -20.94
N SER A 30 -8.66 12.82 -20.96
CA SER A 30 -8.50 12.11 -22.23
C SER A 30 -9.20 10.75 -22.18
N GLU A 31 -10.16 10.56 -23.09
CA GLU A 31 -10.75 9.26 -23.43
C GLU A 31 -9.68 8.37 -24.07
N GLN A 32 -9.18 7.40 -23.32
CA GLN A 32 -8.73 6.14 -23.89
C GLN A 32 -9.17 5.03 -22.94
N VAL A 33 -10.28 4.39 -23.31
CA VAL A 33 -10.81 3.21 -22.65
C VAL A 33 -9.82 2.06 -22.86
N ASN A 34 -8.80 1.99 -22.00
CA ASN A 34 -8.04 0.76 -21.81
C ASN A 34 -8.94 -0.22 -21.08
N GLN A 35 -9.71 -1.02 -21.83
CA GLN A 35 -10.44 -2.18 -21.34
C GLN A 35 -9.43 -3.17 -20.73
N THR A 36 -9.10 -2.98 -19.46
CA THR A 36 -8.39 -3.99 -18.67
C THR A 36 -9.45 -4.79 -17.95
N ASN A 37 -9.88 -5.91 -18.54
CA ASN A 37 -10.75 -6.84 -17.85
C ASN A 37 -10.12 -7.27 -16.52
N LEU A 38 -10.95 -7.53 -15.50
CA LEU A 38 -10.49 -8.06 -14.22
C LEU A 38 -9.67 -9.34 -14.47
N SER A 39 -8.48 -9.42 -13.88
CA SER A 39 -7.62 -10.60 -13.91
C SER A 39 -7.36 -11.13 -12.49
N LEU A 40 -7.03 -12.42 -12.38
CA LEU A 40 -6.73 -13.01 -11.07
C LEU A 40 -5.36 -12.53 -10.56
N SER A 41 -5.37 -11.76 -9.46
CA SER A 41 -4.13 -11.21 -8.87
C SER A 41 -3.18 -12.30 -8.37
N LYS A 42 -3.72 -13.45 -7.96
CA LYS A 42 -2.91 -14.62 -7.59
C LYS A 42 -1.98 -15.05 -8.73
N ASN A 43 -2.50 -15.14 -9.96
CA ASN A 43 -1.70 -15.55 -11.12
C ASN A 43 -0.62 -14.51 -11.43
N PHE A 44 -0.93 -13.22 -11.29
CA PHE A 44 0.06 -12.16 -11.46
C PHE A 44 1.18 -12.23 -10.42
N VAL A 45 0.84 -12.39 -9.13
CA VAL A 45 1.82 -12.51 -8.04
C VAL A 45 2.69 -13.76 -8.22
N GLU A 46 2.09 -14.91 -8.56
CA GLU A 46 2.83 -16.15 -8.83
C GLU A 46 3.76 -16.01 -10.05
N PHE A 47 3.30 -15.35 -11.11
CA PHE A 47 4.11 -15.08 -12.29
C PHE A 47 5.34 -14.23 -11.95
N VAL A 48 5.15 -13.07 -11.31
CA VAL A 48 6.26 -12.17 -10.93
C VAL A 48 7.21 -12.86 -9.96
N LYS A 49 6.70 -13.61 -8.99
CA LYS A 49 7.52 -14.39 -8.06
C LYS A 49 8.38 -15.43 -8.79
N SER A 50 7.81 -16.13 -9.77
CA SER A 50 8.57 -17.07 -10.60
C SER A 50 9.66 -16.38 -11.42
N GLN A 51 9.38 -15.20 -11.98
CA GLN A 51 10.37 -14.40 -12.73
C GLN A 51 11.47 -13.84 -11.80
N TYR A 52 11.10 -13.40 -10.61
CA TYR A 52 12.04 -12.97 -9.58
C TYR A 52 13.00 -14.09 -9.18
N LEU A 53 12.49 -15.28 -8.87
CA LEU A 53 13.29 -16.44 -8.49
C LEU A 53 14.19 -16.96 -9.63
N SER A 54 13.79 -16.77 -10.89
CA SER A 54 14.63 -17.12 -12.05
C SER A 54 15.70 -16.08 -12.37
N GLY A 55 15.71 -14.94 -11.66
CA GLY A 55 16.66 -13.85 -11.87
C GLY A 55 16.30 -12.90 -13.01
N HIS A 56 15.06 -12.94 -13.53
CA HIS A 56 14.60 -12.07 -14.62
C HIS A 56 14.78 -10.58 -14.32
N TYR A 57 14.53 -10.16 -13.07
CA TYR A 57 14.65 -8.77 -12.63
C TYR A 57 16.06 -8.39 -12.13
N LYS A 58 17.07 -9.25 -12.27
CA LYS A 58 18.40 -9.05 -11.66
C LYS A 58 19.07 -7.74 -12.06
N GLU A 59 19.05 -7.39 -13.34
CA GLU A 59 19.68 -6.14 -13.83
C GLU A 59 18.96 -4.91 -13.26
N PHE A 60 17.63 -4.94 -13.26
CA PHE A 60 16.80 -3.87 -12.68
C PHE A 60 17.06 -3.69 -11.18
N LEU A 61 17.04 -4.78 -10.41
CA LEU A 61 17.29 -4.73 -8.97
C LEU A 61 18.71 -4.26 -8.65
N GLN A 62 19.71 -4.71 -9.41
CA GLN A 62 21.09 -4.24 -9.26
C GLN A 62 21.23 -2.74 -9.57
N GLN A 63 20.51 -2.23 -10.58
CA GLN A 63 20.49 -0.81 -10.89
C GLN A 63 19.91 -0.01 -9.70
N MET A 64 18.75 -0.42 -9.19
CA MET A 64 18.10 0.23 -8.04
C MET A 64 18.97 0.20 -6.77
N GLU A 65 19.71 -0.90 -6.56
CA GLU A 65 20.71 -0.99 -5.49
C GLU A 65 21.84 0.01 -5.68
N ASN A 66 22.42 0.09 -6.88
CA ASN A 66 23.51 1.02 -7.17
C ASN A 66 23.07 2.48 -6.96
N ASP A 67 21.88 2.84 -7.42
CA ASP A 67 21.31 4.18 -7.28
C ASP A 67 21.08 4.54 -5.80
N TYR A 68 20.56 3.59 -5.00
CA TYR A 68 20.43 3.78 -3.56
C TYR A 68 21.77 3.97 -2.87
N GLN A 69 22.78 3.14 -3.18
CA GLN A 69 24.12 3.28 -2.59
C GLN A 69 24.78 4.60 -2.98
N GLN A 70 24.53 5.11 -4.19
CA GLN A 70 25.02 6.42 -4.61
C GLN A 70 24.30 7.55 -3.84
N ALA A 71 22.97 7.49 -3.73
CA ALA A 71 22.20 8.45 -2.94
C ALA A 71 22.62 8.49 -1.46
N LYS A 72 22.95 7.33 -0.88
CA LYS A 72 23.48 7.26 0.49
C LYS A 72 24.83 7.98 0.64
N LYS A 73 25.73 7.85 -0.34
CA LYS A 73 27.05 8.52 -0.35
C LYS A 73 26.91 10.04 -0.53
N ASP A 74 25.99 10.47 -1.37
CA ASP A 74 25.80 11.87 -1.72
C ASP A 74 24.86 12.63 -0.77
N GLN A 75 24.47 12.01 0.36
CA GLN A 75 23.47 12.53 1.31
C GLN A 75 22.09 12.80 0.67
N GLY A 76 21.80 12.16 -0.47
CA GLY A 76 20.54 12.28 -1.20
C GLY A 76 19.32 11.72 -0.48
N LEU A 77 19.51 10.97 0.62
CA LEU A 77 18.42 10.45 1.45
C LEU A 77 17.86 11.47 2.44
N GLN A 78 18.52 12.62 2.64
CA GLN A 78 18.14 13.57 3.70
C GLN A 78 16.72 14.09 3.53
N GLY A 79 16.29 14.39 2.30
CA GLY A 79 14.92 14.85 2.04
C GLY A 79 13.86 13.83 2.46
N LEU A 80 14.10 12.54 2.18
CA LEU A 80 13.19 11.46 2.57
C LEU A 80 13.14 11.28 4.08
N ILE A 81 14.29 11.38 4.75
CA ILE A 81 14.37 11.31 6.22
C ILE A 81 13.62 12.49 6.87
N GLU A 82 13.80 13.71 6.37
CA GLU A 82 13.08 14.87 6.92
C GLU A 82 11.57 14.79 6.67
N MET A 83 11.14 14.28 5.51
CA MET A 83 9.73 13.99 5.26
C MET A 83 9.14 13.03 6.31
N ARG A 84 9.83 11.92 6.62
CA ARG A 84 9.37 10.99 7.67
C ARG A 84 9.22 11.65 9.04
N LYS A 85 10.16 12.54 9.42
CA LYS A 85 10.07 13.28 10.68
C LYS A 85 8.87 14.22 10.72
N GLU A 86 8.63 14.93 9.62
CA GLU A 86 7.49 15.83 9.51
C GLU A 86 6.18 15.03 9.61
N ASP A 87 6.08 13.91 8.90
CA ASP A 87 4.91 13.03 8.94
C ASP A 87 4.66 12.46 10.34
N ALA A 88 5.71 12.01 11.04
CA ALA A 88 5.63 11.51 12.41
C ALA A 88 5.20 12.60 13.41
N ALA A 89 5.70 13.83 13.23
CA ALA A 89 5.33 14.96 14.07
C ALA A 89 3.85 15.33 13.91
N ILE A 90 3.36 15.37 12.67
CA ILE A 90 1.94 15.66 12.39
C ILE A 90 1.05 14.52 12.89
N ALA A 91 1.43 13.26 12.68
CA ALA A 91 0.68 12.11 13.20
C ALA A 91 0.53 12.19 14.73
N SER A 92 1.60 12.57 15.42
CA SER A 92 1.61 12.73 16.88
C SER A 92 0.75 13.91 17.35
N SER A 93 0.74 15.04 16.63
CA SER A 93 -0.04 16.23 17.02
C SER A 93 -1.54 16.05 16.88
N HIS A 94 -1.99 15.10 16.05
CA HIS A 94 -3.41 14.84 15.81
C HIS A 94 -3.87 13.46 16.27
N ALA A 95 -3.12 12.77 17.14
CA ALA A 95 -3.38 11.38 17.51
C ALA A 95 -4.82 11.10 18.00
N SER A 96 -5.38 11.95 18.87
CA SER A 96 -6.75 11.75 19.36
C SER A 96 -7.83 11.93 18.29
N THR A 97 -7.60 12.87 17.37
CA THR A 97 -8.49 13.12 16.23
C THR A 97 -8.34 11.99 15.20
N ALA A 98 -7.12 11.52 14.99
CA ALA A 98 -6.82 10.37 14.14
C ALA A 98 -7.52 9.10 14.62
N ASP A 99 -7.45 8.77 15.91
CA ASP A 99 -8.12 7.60 16.48
C ASP A 99 -9.64 7.60 16.21
N HIS A 100 -10.29 8.76 16.36
CA HIS A 100 -11.72 8.90 16.05
C HIS A 100 -12.00 8.60 14.57
N TRP A 101 -11.26 9.24 13.66
CA TRP A 101 -11.46 9.05 12.23
C TRP A 101 -11.10 7.66 11.74
N GLN A 102 -10.12 7.02 12.38
CA GLN A 102 -9.79 5.61 12.12
C GLN A 102 -10.97 4.71 12.46
N GLN A 103 -11.64 4.91 13.59
CA GLN A 103 -12.81 4.12 13.98
C GLN A 103 -13.97 4.31 12.99
N VAL A 104 -14.22 5.55 12.55
CA VAL A 104 -15.22 5.85 11.52
C VAL A 104 -14.88 5.12 10.21
N ALA A 105 -13.65 5.26 9.72
CA ALA A 105 -13.19 4.62 8.49
C ALA A 105 -13.24 3.08 8.56
N GLN A 106 -12.91 2.51 9.72
CA GLN A 106 -13.03 1.07 9.98
C GLN A 106 -14.48 0.61 9.95
N SER A 107 -15.40 1.35 10.57
CA SER A 107 -16.83 1.01 10.57
C SER A 107 -17.39 0.99 9.15
N TRP A 108 -17.07 1.98 8.33
CA TRP A 108 -17.48 2.03 6.92
C TRP A 108 -16.84 0.93 6.09
N THR A 109 -15.57 0.60 6.36
CA THR A 109 -14.90 -0.52 5.70
C THR A 109 -15.60 -1.85 6.00
N GLN A 110 -16.02 -2.06 7.25
CA GLN A 110 -16.76 -3.26 7.66
C GLN A 110 -18.14 -3.34 7.00
N GLU A 111 -18.88 -2.22 6.95
CA GLU A 111 -20.18 -2.16 6.29
C GLU A 111 -20.06 -2.42 4.78
N ARG A 112 -19.13 -1.72 4.09
CA ARG A 112 -18.83 -1.95 2.68
C ARG A 112 -18.49 -3.42 2.40
N ASN A 113 -17.61 -4.00 3.21
CA ASN A 113 -17.18 -5.39 3.04
C ASN A 113 -18.34 -6.37 3.24
N LYS A 114 -19.24 -6.09 4.19
CA LYS A 114 -20.45 -6.88 4.40
C LYS A 114 -21.39 -6.81 3.20
N GLU A 115 -21.63 -5.62 2.65
CA GLU A 115 -22.48 -5.44 1.46
C GLU A 115 -21.89 -6.13 0.22
N LEU A 116 -20.57 -6.03 0.01
CA LEU A 116 -19.89 -6.70 -1.10
C LEU A 116 -19.98 -8.23 -0.99
N LEU A 117 -19.79 -8.78 0.21
CA LEU A 117 -19.93 -10.22 0.45
C LEU A 117 -21.37 -10.72 0.23
N GLN A 118 -22.39 -9.89 0.48
CA GLN A 118 -23.79 -10.23 0.22
C GLN A 118 -24.12 -10.31 -1.28
N LEU A 119 -23.34 -9.67 -2.14
CA LEU A 119 -23.55 -9.73 -3.60
C LEU A 119 -23.16 -11.09 -4.20
N ILE A 120 -22.25 -11.82 -3.57
CA ILE A 120 -21.65 -13.02 -4.13
C ILE A 120 -22.15 -14.27 -3.40
N ASP A 121 -22.51 -15.30 -4.15
CA ASP A 121 -22.76 -16.62 -3.55
C ASP A 121 -21.44 -17.20 -3.06
N SER A 122 -21.45 -17.90 -1.93
CA SER A 122 -20.38 -18.81 -1.47
C SER A 122 -19.76 -19.68 -2.57
N LYS A 123 -20.55 -20.10 -3.58
CA LYS A 123 -20.10 -20.95 -4.68
C LYS A 123 -19.68 -20.19 -5.94
N ASP A 124 -19.87 -18.88 -6.01
CA ASP A 124 -19.52 -18.06 -7.17
C ASP A 124 -18.00 -18.07 -7.40
N GLN A 125 -17.54 -18.60 -8.53
CA GLN A 125 -16.12 -18.65 -8.90
C GLN A 125 -15.75 -17.57 -9.95
N SER A 126 -16.57 -16.53 -10.09
CA SER A 126 -16.22 -15.40 -10.94
C SER A 126 -14.99 -14.67 -10.39
N ILE A 127 -14.22 -14.06 -11.30
CA ILE A 127 -13.03 -13.27 -10.95
C ILE A 127 -13.40 -12.18 -9.94
N LEU A 128 -14.51 -11.47 -10.15
CA LEU A 128 -14.99 -10.45 -9.22
C LEU A 128 -15.28 -11.04 -7.82
N ALA A 129 -15.92 -12.21 -7.74
CA ALA A 129 -16.21 -12.85 -6.45
C ALA A 129 -14.92 -13.24 -5.70
N GLU A 130 -13.90 -13.74 -6.40
CA GLU A 130 -12.60 -14.00 -5.80
C GLU A 130 -11.92 -12.73 -5.27
N LYS A 131 -11.93 -11.64 -6.05
CA LYS A 131 -11.40 -10.33 -5.61
C LYS A 131 -12.13 -9.76 -4.40
N ILE A 132 -13.45 -9.87 -4.37
CA ILE A 132 -14.25 -9.46 -3.21
C ILE A 132 -13.85 -10.28 -1.99
N ARG A 133 -13.71 -11.61 -2.12
CA ARG A 133 -13.30 -12.46 -0.99
C ARG A 133 -11.91 -12.12 -0.48
N SER A 134 -10.93 -11.93 -1.35
CA SER A 134 -9.55 -11.61 -0.92
C SER A 134 -9.45 -10.30 -0.14
N VAL A 135 -10.24 -9.28 -0.53
CA VAL A 135 -10.28 -7.96 0.11
C VAL A 135 -11.10 -7.95 1.39
N THR A 136 -12.17 -8.74 1.46
CA THR A 136 -13.12 -8.72 2.59
C THR A 136 -12.80 -9.75 3.66
N GLN A 137 -12.04 -10.81 3.34
CA GLN A 137 -11.65 -11.82 4.32
C GLN A 137 -10.85 -11.18 5.46
N PRO A 138 -11.18 -11.44 6.74
CA PRO A 138 -10.38 -10.97 7.85
C PRO A 138 -8.95 -11.47 7.74
N LEU A 139 -7.98 -10.60 8.06
CA LEU A 139 -6.60 -11.03 8.21
C LEU A 139 -6.46 -11.86 9.49
N ASP A 140 -5.48 -12.75 9.51
CA ASP A 140 -5.08 -13.42 10.74
C ASP A 140 -4.68 -12.35 11.79
N PRO A 141 -5.13 -12.43 13.06
CA PRO A 141 -4.83 -11.42 14.06
C PRO A 141 -3.33 -11.20 14.32
N SER A 142 -2.50 -12.23 14.13
CA SER A 142 -1.05 -12.07 14.21
C SER A 142 -0.53 -11.30 13.00
N ALA A 143 -1.03 -11.59 11.79
CA ALA A 143 -0.67 -10.86 10.59
C ALA A 143 -1.07 -9.37 10.69
N GLU A 144 -2.26 -9.06 11.20
CA GLU A 144 -2.74 -7.69 11.41
C GLU A 144 -1.82 -6.91 12.36
N LYS A 145 -1.48 -7.51 13.52
CA LYS A 145 -0.52 -6.91 14.47
C LYS A 145 0.87 -6.71 13.85
N THR A 146 1.33 -7.68 13.06
CA THR A 146 2.61 -7.57 12.35
C THR A 146 2.58 -6.42 11.34
N LEU A 147 1.53 -6.30 10.53
CA LEU A 147 1.41 -5.21 9.56
C LEU A 147 1.35 -3.84 10.24
N ALA A 148 0.59 -3.71 11.33
CA ALA A 148 0.55 -2.48 12.12
C ALA A 148 1.92 -2.13 12.70
N TYR A 149 2.69 -3.13 13.14
CA TYR A 149 4.05 -2.92 13.62
C TYR A 149 4.99 -2.40 12.53
N PHE A 150 4.99 -3.01 11.34
CA PHE A 150 5.80 -2.54 10.21
C PHE A 150 5.36 -1.15 9.71
N ALA A 151 4.05 -0.84 9.75
CA ALA A 151 3.56 0.50 9.46
C ALA A 151 4.09 1.54 10.48
N HIS A 152 4.19 1.18 11.76
CA HIS A 152 4.82 2.03 12.76
C HIS A 152 6.31 2.23 12.48
N LEU A 153 7.07 1.18 12.11
CA LEU A 153 8.49 1.32 11.78
C LEU A 153 8.73 2.31 10.61
N ARG A 154 7.81 2.37 9.64
CA ARG A 154 7.88 3.33 8.54
C ARG A 154 7.78 4.78 8.98
N SER A 155 7.10 5.05 10.10
CA SER A 155 7.04 6.39 10.70
C SER A 155 8.32 6.78 11.46
N LEU A 156 9.26 5.85 11.63
CA LEU A 156 10.53 6.10 12.32
C LEU A 156 11.63 6.42 11.31
N THR A 157 12.59 7.23 11.76
CA THR A 157 13.83 7.49 11.03
C THR A 157 14.97 6.57 11.50
N PRO A 158 16.00 6.34 10.66
CA PRO A 158 17.15 5.55 11.07
C PRO A 158 17.79 6.09 12.35
N GLY A 159 18.00 5.21 13.33
CA GLY A 159 18.53 5.55 14.66
C GLY A 159 17.47 5.69 15.75
N GLU A 160 16.18 5.74 15.41
CA GLU A 160 15.08 5.86 16.37
C GLU A 160 14.50 4.51 16.83
N GLY A 161 14.96 3.39 16.26
CA GLY A 161 14.56 2.06 16.70
C GLY A 161 15.05 1.75 18.12
N LYS A 162 14.31 0.92 18.87
CA LYS A 162 14.60 0.63 20.28
C LYS A 162 15.86 -0.19 20.48
N ASN A 163 16.27 -0.94 19.45
CA ASN A 163 17.48 -1.76 19.44
C ASN A 163 18.09 -1.81 18.03
N ALA A 164 19.21 -2.54 17.89
CA ALA A 164 19.91 -2.66 16.62
C ALA A 164 19.09 -3.39 15.54
N ASP A 165 18.32 -4.41 15.93
CA ASP A 165 17.47 -5.18 15.01
C ASP A 165 16.35 -4.30 14.43
N GLU A 166 15.68 -3.51 15.26
CA GLU A 166 14.64 -2.57 14.84
C GLU A 166 15.19 -1.47 13.92
N ASN A 167 16.37 -0.92 14.24
CA ASN A 167 17.03 0.04 13.36
C ASN A 167 17.37 -0.56 12.00
N LEU A 168 17.78 -1.83 11.95
CA LEU A 168 18.01 -2.51 10.67
C LEU A 168 16.71 -2.67 9.87
N LEU A 169 15.58 -2.96 10.53
CA LEU A 169 14.27 -3.01 9.86
C LEU A 169 13.88 -1.63 9.28
N ILE A 170 14.09 -0.55 10.04
CA ILE A 170 13.81 0.83 9.61
C ILE A 170 14.69 1.20 8.40
N GLU A 171 15.98 0.84 8.42
CA GLU A 171 16.89 1.09 7.30
C GLU A 171 16.49 0.34 6.02
N ASN A 172 16.05 -0.93 6.15
CA ASN A 172 15.56 -1.70 5.00
C ASN A 172 14.26 -1.12 4.42
N ASP A 173 13.37 -0.62 5.28
CA ASP A 173 12.14 0.05 4.84
C ASP A 173 12.44 1.39 4.13
N LEU A 174 13.38 2.19 4.65
CA LEU A 174 13.85 3.42 4.00
C LEU A 174 14.46 3.15 2.62
N GLU A 175 15.26 2.08 2.51
CA GLU A 175 15.81 1.63 1.23
C GLU A 175 14.71 1.30 0.22
N LEU A 176 13.72 0.48 0.62
CA LEU A 176 12.59 0.13 -0.25
C LEU A 176 11.81 1.37 -0.68
N GLU A 177 11.53 2.29 0.25
CA GLU A 177 10.82 3.53 -0.03
C GLU A 177 11.58 4.40 -1.03
N TYR A 178 12.89 4.58 -0.85
CA TYR A 178 13.74 5.27 -1.82
C TYR A 178 13.65 4.61 -3.20
N LYS A 179 13.85 3.29 -3.28
CA LYS A 179 13.84 2.56 -4.55
C LYS A 179 12.48 2.69 -5.27
N GLN A 180 11.38 2.66 -4.53
CA GLN A 180 10.03 2.85 -5.09
C GLN A 180 9.85 4.27 -5.65
N ILE A 181 10.18 5.31 -4.87
CA ILE A 181 10.06 6.71 -5.30
C ILE A 181 10.98 6.97 -6.50
N HIS A 182 12.22 6.47 -6.44
CA HIS A 182 13.18 6.64 -7.51
C HIS A 182 12.70 5.96 -8.80
N PHE A 183 12.27 4.70 -8.72
CA PHE A 183 11.68 4.00 -9.85
C PHE A 183 10.48 4.76 -10.44
N ASP A 184 9.57 5.24 -9.59
CA ASP A 184 8.39 6.00 -10.00
C ASP A 184 8.75 7.35 -10.66
N SER A 185 9.91 7.93 -10.33
CA SER A 185 10.45 9.14 -10.96
C SER A 185 11.09 8.88 -12.33
N LEU A 186 11.63 7.67 -12.55
CA LEU A 186 12.23 7.24 -13.82
C LEU A 186 11.18 6.76 -14.81
N SER A 187 10.15 6.06 -14.34
CA SER A 187 8.99 5.73 -15.16
C SER A 187 8.21 7.02 -15.41
N SER A 188 8.18 7.49 -16.67
CA SER A 188 7.35 8.62 -17.09
C SER A 188 5.86 8.37 -16.77
N LEU A 189 4.98 9.36 -17.04
CA LEU A 189 3.54 9.39 -16.70
C LEU A 189 2.73 8.10 -16.95
N GLU A 190 3.23 7.13 -17.71
CA GLU A 190 2.71 5.76 -17.80
C GLU A 190 3.09 4.88 -16.60
N ARG A 191 2.77 5.34 -15.38
CA ARG A 191 3.00 4.64 -14.10
C ARG A 191 2.27 3.30 -13.97
N TRP A 192 1.50 2.91 -14.99
CA TRP A 192 0.50 1.85 -14.94
C TRP A 192 0.71 0.73 -15.94
N THR A 193 1.84 0.69 -16.65
CA THR A 193 2.15 -0.45 -17.51
C THR A 193 2.27 -1.74 -16.68
N PRO A 194 1.92 -2.91 -17.26
CA PRO A 194 2.15 -4.20 -16.60
C PRO A 194 3.59 -4.35 -16.11
N ASP A 195 4.59 -4.00 -16.93
CA ASP A 195 6.01 -4.02 -16.57
C ASP A 195 6.32 -3.19 -15.31
N ALA A 196 5.75 -1.99 -15.18
CA ALA A 196 5.95 -1.16 -13.99
C ALA A 196 5.35 -1.81 -12.73
N GLN A 197 4.20 -2.49 -12.86
CA GLN A 197 3.59 -3.22 -11.73
C GLN A 197 4.44 -4.42 -11.32
N GLU A 198 4.97 -5.17 -12.29
CA GLU A 198 5.86 -6.30 -12.05
C GLU A 198 7.13 -5.85 -11.32
N LYS A 199 7.79 -4.78 -11.79
CA LYS A 199 9.01 -4.23 -11.18
C LYS A 199 8.78 -3.73 -9.75
N ARG A 200 7.64 -3.08 -9.47
CA ARG A 200 7.29 -2.68 -8.08
C ARG A 200 7.11 -3.90 -7.17
N LEU A 201 6.51 -4.98 -7.68
CA LEU A 201 6.38 -6.21 -6.93
C LEU A 201 7.74 -6.90 -6.75
N ALA A 202 8.63 -6.88 -7.75
CA ALA A 202 9.98 -7.40 -7.64
C ALA A 202 10.81 -6.67 -6.57
N LEU A 203 10.74 -5.33 -6.49
CA LEU A 203 11.38 -4.55 -5.41
C LEU A 203 10.89 -4.97 -4.02
N ARG A 204 9.59 -5.23 -3.91
CA ARG A 204 8.95 -5.66 -2.66
C ARG A 204 9.35 -7.08 -2.25
N LEU A 205 9.49 -7.99 -3.22
CA LEU A 205 10.02 -9.33 -3.00
C LEU A 205 11.49 -9.28 -2.55
N GLU A 206 12.33 -8.46 -3.21
CA GLU A 206 13.72 -8.24 -2.79
C GLU A 206 13.78 -7.75 -1.33
N ALA A 207 13.00 -6.73 -0.98
CA ALA A 207 12.97 -6.21 0.38
C ALA A 207 12.53 -7.26 1.40
N ALA A 208 11.50 -8.06 1.09
CA ALA A 208 11.07 -9.14 1.98
C ALA A 208 12.14 -10.22 2.18
N ASP A 209 12.87 -10.58 1.12
CA ASP A 209 13.98 -11.54 1.21
C ASP A 209 15.15 -10.96 2.03
N LYS A 210 15.50 -9.69 1.83
CA LYS A 210 16.51 -8.99 2.63
C LYS A 210 16.13 -8.96 4.12
N LEU A 211 14.88 -8.63 4.43
CA LEU A 211 14.36 -8.65 5.80
C LEU A 211 14.43 -10.05 6.42
N LEU A 212 13.96 -11.07 5.69
CA LEU A 212 13.98 -12.45 6.16
C LEU A 212 15.42 -12.93 6.42
N ALA A 213 16.36 -12.62 5.51
CA ALA A 213 17.77 -12.94 5.68
C ALA A 213 18.40 -12.22 6.89
N ALA A 214 18.09 -10.92 7.08
CA ALA A 214 18.55 -10.14 8.22
C ALA A 214 18.02 -10.73 9.55
N SER A 215 16.74 -11.11 9.59
CA SER A 215 16.08 -11.64 10.80
C SER A 215 16.70 -12.91 11.35
N GLN A 216 17.48 -13.65 10.55
CA GLN A 216 18.18 -14.84 11.02
C GLN A 216 19.25 -14.53 12.07
N LYS A 217 19.72 -13.28 12.12
CA LYS A 217 20.75 -12.80 13.06
C LYS A 217 20.18 -11.96 14.20
N PHE A 218 18.86 -11.75 14.26
CA PHE A 218 18.25 -10.93 15.30
C PHE A 218 18.39 -11.58 16.68
N GLU A 219 18.74 -10.75 17.65
CA GLU A 219 18.71 -11.10 19.07
C GLU A 219 17.28 -10.98 19.61
N ASP A 220 16.50 -10.03 19.07
CA ASP A 220 15.10 -9.83 19.40
C ASP A 220 14.22 -10.91 18.77
N LYS A 221 13.77 -11.85 19.62
CA LYS A 221 12.93 -12.97 19.22
C LYS A 221 11.54 -12.55 18.74
N ASP A 222 10.99 -11.46 19.28
CA ASP A 222 9.68 -10.97 18.85
C ASP A 222 9.78 -10.35 17.46
N LEU A 223 10.81 -9.53 17.21
CA LEU A 223 11.08 -8.99 15.87
C LEU A 223 11.30 -10.09 14.84
N LYS A 224 12.07 -11.12 15.19
CA LYS A 224 12.26 -12.28 14.32
C LYS A 224 10.93 -12.94 13.97
N ALA A 225 10.08 -13.22 14.97
CA ALA A 225 8.76 -13.81 14.75
C ALA A 225 7.83 -12.93 13.90
N LYS A 226 7.94 -11.59 14.02
CA LYS A 226 7.18 -10.66 13.17
C LYS A 226 7.65 -10.71 11.71
N VAL A 227 8.96 -10.75 11.45
CA VAL A 227 9.49 -10.90 10.08
C VAL A 227 9.07 -12.23 9.46
N GLU A 228 9.15 -13.34 10.21
CA GLU A 228 8.71 -14.66 9.75
C GLU A 228 7.20 -14.69 9.46
N THR A 229 6.41 -13.99 10.28
CA THR A 229 4.98 -13.81 10.02
C THR A 229 4.76 -13.01 8.74
N LEU A 230 5.41 -11.85 8.58
CA LEU A 230 5.30 -11.03 7.38
C LEU A 230 5.63 -11.85 6.11
N SER A 231 6.73 -12.61 6.13
CA SER A 231 7.15 -13.45 5.01
C SER A 231 6.11 -14.49 4.62
N ARG A 232 5.46 -15.16 5.59
CA ARG A 232 4.41 -16.15 5.31
C ARG A 232 3.13 -15.54 4.73
N PHE A 233 2.81 -14.31 5.09
CA PHE A 233 1.59 -13.63 4.65
C PHE A 233 1.78 -12.74 3.42
N LEU A 234 3.01 -12.63 2.92
CA LEU A 234 3.39 -11.68 1.88
C LEU A 234 2.60 -11.83 0.58
N ASP A 235 2.45 -13.06 0.08
CA ASP A 235 1.72 -13.34 -1.16
C ASP A 235 0.24 -12.95 -1.01
N ALA A 236 -0.40 -13.37 0.08
CA ALA A 236 -1.79 -13.04 0.37
C ALA A 236 -2.00 -11.53 0.54
N TYR A 237 -1.04 -10.85 1.18
CA TYR A 237 -1.05 -9.39 1.30
C TYR A 237 -0.98 -8.71 -0.07
N TYR A 238 -0.07 -9.11 -0.96
CA TYR A 238 0.02 -8.50 -2.29
C TYR A 238 -1.17 -8.80 -3.18
N ILE A 239 -1.72 -10.03 -3.13
CA ILE A 239 -2.96 -10.38 -3.83
C ILE A 239 -4.08 -9.43 -3.40
N ARG A 240 -4.28 -9.28 -2.08
CA ARG A 240 -5.28 -8.38 -1.51
C ARG A 240 -5.09 -6.93 -1.97
N GLN A 241 -3.85 -6.43 -1.97
CA GLN A 241 -3.56 -5.05 -2.39
C GLN A 241 -3.86 -4.81 -3.87
N ILE A 242 -3.55 -5.77 -4.74
CA ILE A 242 -3.85 -5.68 -6.17
C ILE A 242 -5.35 -5.79 -6.42
N ASP A 243 -6.03 -6.71 -5.73
CA ASP A 243 -7.48 -6.86 -5.82
C ASP A 243 -8.22 -5.61 -5.34
N LEU A 244 -7.78 -5.03 -4.23
CA LEU A 244 -8.31 -3.77 -3.71
C LEU A 244 -8.15 -2.63 -4.71
N LYS A 245 -6.98 -2.54 -5.37
CA LYS A 245 -6.73 -1.57 -6.43
C LYS A 245 -7.67 -1.77 -7.62
N ASP A 246 -7.89 -3.00 -8.07
CA ASP A 246 -8.83 -3.27 -9.17
C ASP A 246 -10.28 -2.93 -8.80
N LEU A 247 -10.70 -3.23 -7.56
CA LEU A 247 -12.01 -2.82 -7.06
C LEU A 247 -12.12 -1.29 -6.98
N HIS A 248 -11.07 -0.59 -6.56
CA HIS A 248 -11.07 0.87 -6.58
C HIS A 248 -11.19 1.43 -8.01
N ARG A 249 -10.47 0.86 -8.98
CA ARG A 249 -10.60 1.27 -10.40
C ARG A 249 -12.00 1.01 -10.95
N LEU A 250 -12.67 -0.05 -10.49
CA LEU A 250 -14.08 -0.32 -10.79
C LEU A 250 -14.99 0.76 -10.17
N ALA A 251 -14.73 1.17 -8.93
CA ALA A 251 -15.47 2.22 -8.23
C ALA A 251 -15.35 3.59 -8.93
N MET A 252 -14.16 3.90 -9.46
CA MET A 252 -13.87 5.17 -10.13
C MET A 252 -14.26 5.17 -11.62
N GLY A 253 -14.83 4.07 -12.13
CA GLY A 253 -15.20 3.94 -13.55
C GLY A 253 -14.01 3.81 -14.50
N ALA A 254 -12.79 3.65 -13.98
CA ALA A 254 -11.60 3.37 -14.78
C ALA A 254 -11.60 1.93 -15.34
N LEU A 255 -12.38 1.03 -14.73
CA LEU A 255 -12.78 -0.25 -15.29
C LEU A 255 -14.28 -0.21 -15.60
N THR A 256 -14.64 -0.41 -16.87
CA THR A 256 -16.06 -0.45 -17.28
C THR A 256 -16.72 -1.74 -16.80
N PRO A 257 -17.78 -1.68 -15.97
CA PRO A 257 -18.52 -2.86 -15.57
C PRO A 257 -19.22 -3.51 -16.78
N THR A 258 -18.96 -4.79 -17.01
CA THR A 258 -19.49 -5.56 -18.14
C THR A 258 -20.76 -6.34 -17.79
N GLY A 259 -20.94 -6.72 -16.53
CA GLY A 259 -22.09 -7.50 -16.05
C GLY A 259 -22.87 -6.85 -14.90
N ASP A 260 -24.06 -7.40 -14.60
CA ASP A 260 -24.93 -6.88 -13.53
C ASP A 260 -24.29 -6.98 -12.14
N LEU A 261 -23.52 -8.04 -11.88
CA LEU A 261 -22.79 -8.19 -10.63
C LEU A 261 -21.71 -7.09 -10.47
N GLU A 262 -20.94 -6.83 -11.54
CA GLU A 262 -19.92 -5.77 -11.55
C GLU A 262 -20.54 -4.39 -11.38
N LYS A 263 -21.69 -4.12 -12.02
CA LYS A 263 -22.42 -2.84 -11.85
C LYS A 263 -22.88 -2.64 -10.39
N LYS A 264 -23.40 -3.69 -9.76
CA LYS A 264 -23.83 -3.65 -8.35
C LYS A 264 -22.63 -3.45 -7.42
N ALA A 265 -21.53 -4.17 -7.65
CA ALA A 265 -20.31 -4.01 -6.86
C ALA A 265 -19.73 -2.60 -7.02
N ALA A 266 -19.65 -2.09 -8.25
CA ALA A 266 -19.22 -0.72 -8.55
C ALA A 266 -20.07 0.30 -7.77
N ALA A 267 -21.40 0.18 -7.80
CA ALA A 267 -22.30 1.09 -7.09
C ALA A 267 -22.05 1.13 -5.57
N ILE A 268 -21.83 -0.04 -4.94
CA ILE A 268 -21.47 -0.11 -3.50
C ILE A 268 -20.12 0.59 -3.28
N LEU A 269 -19.10 0.21 -4.06
CA LEU A 269 -17.76 0.76 -3.91
C LEU A 269 -17.76 2.29 -4.06
N SER A 270 -18.36 2.83 -5.12
CA SER A 270 -18.44 4.28 -5.38
C SER A 270 -19.17 5.03 -4.25
N ALA A 271 -20.21 4.44 -3.65
CA ALA A 271 -20.93 5.05 -2.54
C ALA A 271 -20.04 5.24 -1.30
N TYR A 272 -19.18 4.27 -1.00
CA TYR A 272 -18.23 4.36 0.12
C TYR A 272 -17.03 5.25 -0.21
N GLU A 273 -16.54 5.26 -1.45
CA GLU A 273 -15.52 6.23 -1.89
C GLU A 273 -16.01 7.68 -1.70
N GLY A 274 -17.29 7.95 -1.98
CA GLY A 274 -17.93 9.24 -1.69
C GLY A 274 -17.84 9.61 -0.20
N LYS A 275 -18.19 8.68 0.70
CA LYS A 275 -18.07 8.89 2.16
C LYS A 275 -16.63 9.17 2.59
N PHE A 276 -15.65 8.42 2.07
CA PHE A 276 -14.23 8.63 2.39
C PHE A 276 -13.70 9.98 1.87
N SER A 277 -14.16 10.43 0.69
CA SER A 277 -13.82 11.74 0.14
C SER A 277 -14.39 12.87 1.00
N GLU A 278 -15.62 12.74 1.49
CA GLU A 278 -16.24 13.70 2.42
C GLU A 278 -15.48 13.74 3.76
N LEU A 279 -15.18 12.58 4.34
CA LEU A 279 -14.39 12.47 5.56
C LEU A 279 -13.02 13.15 5.41
N THR A 280 -12.34 12.94 4.28
CA THR A 280 -11.06 13.58 4.00
C THR A 280 -11.18 15.11 4.00
N LYS A 281 -12.25 15.66 3.41
CA LYS A 281 -12.51 17.10 3.42
C LYS A 281 -12.77 17.62 4.83
N GLU A 282 -13.54 16.90 5.64
CA GLU A 282 -13.82 17.28 7.03
C GLU A 282 -12.55 17.32 7.88
N ILE A 283 -11.69 16.30 7.75
CA ILE A 283 -10.40 16.26 8.44
C ILE A 283 -9.55 17.47 8.02
N LEU A 284 -9.39 17.71 6.71
CA LEU A 284 -8.60 18.84 6.20
C LEU A 284 -9.12 20.20 6.68
N GLN A 285 -10.43 20.38 6.79
CA GLN A 285 -11.03 21.61 7.30
C GLN A 285 -10.76 21.81 8.80
N GLN A 286 -10.82 20.74 9.59
CA GLN A 286 -10.50 20.78 11.01
C GLN A 286 -9.02 21.10 11.25
N THR A 287 -8.10 20.47 10.50
CA THR A 287 -6.66 20.71 10.66
C THR A 287 -6.22 22.10 10.20
N GLN A 288 -7.02 22.80 9.37
CA GLN A 288 -6.76 24.19 8.96
C GLN A 288 -7.32 25.23 9.93
N SER A 289 -8.22 24.82 10.84
CA SER A 289 -8.89 25.71 11.79
C SER A 289 -8.22 25.73 13.17
N GLU A 290 -7.26 24.84 13.40
CA GLU A 290 -6.37 24.74 14.58
C GLU A 290 -5.02 25.43 14.34
#